data_AF-S9WZK0-F1
#
_entry.id   AF-S9WZK0-F1
#
_cell.length_a   1.000
_cell.length_b   1.000
_cell.length_c   1.000
_cell.angle_alpha   90.00
_cell.angle_beta   90.00
_cell.angle_gamma   90.00
#
_symmetry.space_group_name_H-M   'P 1'
#
loop_
_entity.id
_entity.type
_entity.pdbx_description
1 polymer ?
#
loop_
_entity_poly.entity_id
_entity_poly.type
_entity_poly.pdbx_seq_one_letter_code
_entity_poly.pdbx_strand_id
1 'polypeptide(L)'
;MSSFFKSLFSKRESTKEEPERAGLEKQKKRKSKKKTKNEPGCTQEKWDELVESGENLSGVDHPFPVTKEELKKHNTKEDCWIAVRGKVYNVTTYLPYHPDGAKKILKHAAIDATGQYMKAHDYVNEEEMLKTCFVGPLAE
;
A
#
# COMPACT_ATOMS: atom_id res chain seq x y z
N MET A 1 52.88 68.15 8.29
CA MET A 1 53.86 67.54 7.38
C MET A 1 53.32 66.19 6.94
N SER A 2 53.30 65.99 5.63
CA SER A 2 52.74 64.84 4.92
C SER A 2 53.57 63.56 5.17
N SER A 3 52.93 62.41 4.94
CA SER A 3 53.44 61.28 4.13
C SER A 3 53.59 59.91 4.80
N PHE A 4 53.05 58.92 4.08
CA PHE A 4 53.53 57.53 3.89
C PHE A 4 53.24 56.49 5.00
N PHE A 5 52.98 55.20 4.75
CA PHE A 5 52.60 54.39 3.57
C PHE A 5 52.23 52.98 4.09
N LYS A 6 51.55 52.19 3.25
CA LYS A 6 50.89 50.89 3.47
C LYS A 6 51.82 49.66 3.62
N SER A 7 51.17 48.54 4.00
CA SER A 7 51.37 47.13 3.57
C SER A 7 51.99 46.22 4.65
N LEU A 8 51.41 45.13 5.17
CA LEU A 8 50.60 43.96 4.70
C LEU A 8 51.45 42.75 4.29
N PHE A 9 51.42 41.68 5.10
CA PHE A 9 51.73 40.26 4.77
C PHE A 9 51.34 39.36 5.98
N SER A 10 50.30 38.53 5.92
CA SER A 10 50.18 37.15 5.39
C SER A 10 50.76 36.01 6.27
N LYS A 11 49.83 35.16 6.73
CA LYS A 11 49.87 33.67 6.90
C LYS A 11 50.39 33.03 8.20
N ARG A 12 49.50 32.26 8.88
CA ARG A 12 49.76 30.87 9.37
C ARG A 12 48.51 30.16 9.89
N GLU A 13 48.48 28.84 9.66
CA GLU A 13 47.49 27.82 10.07
C GLU A 13 47.40 27.59 11.59
N SER A 14 46.26 27.09 12.09
CA SER A 14 46.20 26.04 13.13
C SER A 14 44.77 25.48 13.28
N THR A 15 44.67 24.36 13.98
CA THR A 15 43.69 23.27 13.90
C THR A 15 42.56 23.31 14.95
N LYS A 16 41.57 22.42 14.72
CA LYS A 16 40.78 21.59 15.68
C LYS A 16 39.33 21.97 16.11
N GLU A 17 38.48 20.93 15.97
CA GLU A 17 37.42 20.41 16.87
C GLU A 17 35.93 20.83 16.73
N GLU A 18 35.17 19.92 16.07
CA GLU A 18 33.90 19.21 16.46
C GLU A 18 32.60 19.99 16.82
N PRO A 19 31.42 19.33 16.97
CA PRO A 19 30.35 19.26 15.96
C PRO A 19 29.02 19.85 16.45
N GLU A 20 28.19 20.40 15.56
CA GLU A 20 26.82 20.76 15.96
C GLU A 20 25.77 20.57 14.87
N ARG A 21 24.84 19.65 15.18
CA ARG A 21 23.39 19.60 14.94
C ARG A 21 22.84 19.83 13.52
N ALA A 22 22.19 18.76 13.07
CA ALA A 22 20.88 18.69 12.43
C ALA A 22 20.19 20.03 12.09
N GLY A 23 19.92 20.22 10.80
CA GLY A 23 19.09 21.32 10.32
C GLY A 23 18.88 21.29 8.81
N LEU A 24 18.43 20.16 8.25
CA LEU A 24 17.95 20.11 6.86
C LEU A 24 16.47 20.50 6.83
N GLU A 25 16.22 21.80 6.97
CA GLU A 25 14.99 22.42 6.53
C GLU A 25 14.93 22.34 5.00
N LYS A 26 14.04 21.50 4.47
CA LYS A 26 13.58 21.59 3.09
C LYS A 26 12.06 21.69 3.09
N GLN A 27 11.58 22.93 3.13
CA GLN A 27 10.30 23.28 2.55
C GLN A 27 10.28 22.86 1.07
N LYS A 28 9.39 21.95 0.68
CA LYS A 28 8.78 21.99 -0.66
C LYS A 28 7.27 21.80 -0.57
N LYS A 29 6.59 22.90 -0.90
CA LYS A 29 5.16 22.98 -1.17
C LYS A 29 4.76 22.08 -2.34
N ARG A 30 3.59 21.45 -2.13
CA ARG A 30 2.48 21.23 -3.08
C ARG A 30 2.65 20.27 -4.28
N LYS A 31 1.75 19.28 -4.21
CA LYS A 31 0.95 18.65 -5.28
C LYS A 31 1.71 18.03 -6.46
N SER A 32 1.69 16.71 -6.51
CA SER A 32 1.45 16.01 -7.77
C SER A 32 0.32 15.00 -7.58
N LYS A 33 -0.90 15.45 -7.91
CA LYS A 33 -1.89 14.57 -8.53
C LYS A 33 -1.21 14.04 -9.78
N LYS A 34 -0.61 12.85 -9.72
CA LYS A 34 -0.29 12.09 -10.93
C LYS A 34 -1.40 11.07 -11.07
N LYS A 35 -2.48 11.54 -11.69
CA LYS A 35 -3.54 10.70 -12.25
C LYS A 35 -2.81 9.83 -13.29
N THR A 36 -2.39 8.63 -12.89
CA THR A 36 -2.03 7.60 -13.86
C THR A 36 -3.29 7.37 -14.69
N LYS A 37 -3.14 7.24 -16.00
CA LYS A 37 -4.24 6.91 -16.90
C LYS A 37 -4.87 5.62 -16.37
N ASN A 38 -6.01 5.72 -15.69
CA ASN A 38 -6.80 4.54 -15.39
C ASN A 38 -7.33 4.08 -16.75
N GLU A 39 -7.02 2.83 -17.09
CA GLU A 39 -7.74 2.16 -18.17
C GLU A 39 -9.24 2.25 -17.83
N PRO A 40 -10.10 2.62 -18.79
CA PRO A 40 -11.50 3.00 -18.54
C PRO A 40 -12.41 1.85 -18.08
N GLY A 41 -11.87 0.72 -17.61
CA GLY A 41 -12.63 -0.48 -17.27
C GLY A 41 -12.70 -0.85 -15.78
N CYS A 42 -12.00 -0.14 -14.89
CA CYS A 42 -11.93 -0.50 -13.47
C CYS A 42 -12.69 0.48 -12.58
N THR A 43 -14.02 0.45 -12.70
CA THR A 43 -14.96 1.19 -11.84
C THR A 43 -15.61 0.26 -10.82
N GLN A 44 -16.09 0.81 -9.71
CA GLN A 44 -16.86 0.05 -8.73
C GLN A 44 -18.11 -0.58 -9.37
N GLU A 45 -18.79 0.13 -10.26
CA GLU A 45 -19.96 -0.38 -11.00
C GLU A 45 -19.62 -1.65 -11.78
N LYS A 46 -18.44 -1.70 -12.41
CA LYS A 46 -17.99 -2.89 -13.14
C LYS A 46 -17.71 -4.07 -12.21
N TRP A 47 -17.26 -3.79 -10.98
CA TRP A 47 -17.11 -4.81 -9.95
C TRP A 47 -18.47 -5.36 -9.52
N ASP A 48 -19.44 -4.47 -9.30
CA ASP A 48 -20.79 -4.88 -8.89
C ASP A 48 -21.44 -5.79 -9.95
N GLU A 49 -21.26 -5.50 -11.25
CA GLU A 49 -21.67 -6.40 -12.34
C GLU A 49 -21.03 -7.80 -12.25
N LEU A 50 -19.75 -7.90 -11.90
CA LEU A 50 -19.04 -9.18 -11.73
C LEU A 50 -19.51 -9.93 -10.49
N VAL A 51 -19.91 -9.21 -9.45
CA VAL A 51 -20.48 -9.78 -8.23
C VAL A 51 -21.90 -10.30 -8.48
N GLU A 52 -22.68 -9.61 -9.31
CA GLU A 52 -24.02 -10.00 -9.74
C GLU A 52 -24.03 -11.13 -10.78
N SER A 53 -22.98 -11.26 -11.60
CA SER A 53 -22.85 -12.37 -12.56
C SER A 53 -22.83 -13.73 -11.86
N GLY A 54 -22.47 -13.76 -10.58
CA GLY A 54 -22.41 -14.99 -9.78
C GLY A 54 -21.28 -15.93 -10.20
N GLU A 55 -20.35 -15.44 -11.03
CA GLU A 55 -19.17 -16.20 -11.41
C GLU A 55 -18.27 -16.45 -10.20
N ASN A 56 -17.68 -17.63 -10.14
CA ASN A 56 -16.69 -17.95 -9.12
C ASN A 56 -15.37 -17.26 -9.49
N LEU A 57 -15.05 -16.18 -8.77
CA LEU A 57 -13.79 -15.44 -8.87
C LEU A 57 -12.77 -15.88 -7.81
N SER A 58 -13.15 -16.80 -6.93
CA SER A 58 -12.29 -17.34 -5.88
C SER A 58 -11.15 -18.21 -6.44
N GLY A 59 -11.36 -18.79 -7.62
CA GLY A 59 -10.41 -19.70 -8.26
C GLY A 59 -10.38 -21.10 -7.63
N VAL A 60 -11.34 -21.43 -6.76
CA VAL A 60 -11.47 -22.74 -6.11
C VAL A 60 -12.83 -23.36 -6.43
N ASP A 61 -12.90 -24.70 -6.55
CA ASP A 61 -14.12 -25.40 -6.93
C ASP A 61 -15.25 -25.23 -5.89
N HIS A 62 -14.90 -25.25 -4.61
CA HIS A 62 -15.83 -25.10 -3.49
C HIS A 62 -15.13 -24.50 -2.28
N PRO A 63 -15.85 -23.85 -1.36
CA PRO A 63 -15.24 -23.29 -0.16
C PRO A 63 -14.64 -24.36 0.75
N PHE A 64 -13.43 -24.14 1.24
CA PHE A 64 -12.75 -25.07 2.14
C PHE A 64 -11.98 -24.34 3.26
N PRO A 65 -11.72 -24.98 4.41
CA PRO A 65 -10.94 -24.37 5.48
C PRO A 65 -9.49 -24.09 5.04
N VAL A 66 -9.07 -22.82 5.09
CA VAL A 66 -7.74 -22.38 4.67
C VAL A 66 -6.84 -22.22 5.89
N THR A 67 -5.72 -22.92 5.94
CA THR A 67 -4.75 -22.74 7.03
C THR A 67 -3.92 -21.47 6.82
N LYS A 68 -3.32 -20.94 7.89
CA LYS A 68 -2.37 -19.82 7.79
C LYS A 68 -1.17 -20.12 6.90
N GLU A 69 -0.77 -21.38 6.80
CA GLU A 69 0.32 -21.81 5.93
C GLU A 69 -0.07 -21.77 4.46
N GLU A 70 -1.30 -22.19 4.14
CA GLU A 70 -1.85 -22.09 2.79
C GLU A 70 -2.00 -20.62 2.39
N LEU A 71 -2.62 -19.81 3.24
CA LEU A 71 -2.82 -18.38 2.99
C LEU A 71 -1.51 -17.68 2.62
N LYS A 72 -0.39 -18.04 3.27
CA LYS A 72 0.93 -17.44 3.02
C LYS A 72 1.48 -17.68 1.61
N LYS A 73 1.01 -18.71 0.90
CA LYS A 73 1.45 -19.01 -0.47
C LYS A 73 0.95 -17.98 -1.48
N HIS A 74 -0.17 -17.32 -1.19
CA HIS A 74 -0.88 -16.43 -2.09
C HIS A 74 -0.52 -14.96 -1.82
N ASN A 75 0.73 -14.58 -2.09
CA ASN A 75 1.33 -13.29 -1.73
C ASN A 75 1.69 -12.39 -2.93
N THR A 76 1.28 -12.73 -4.15
CA THR A 76 1.67 -12.03 -5.37
C THR A 76 0.52 -11.22 -5.96
N LYS A 77 0.78 -10.40 -6.98
CA LYS A 77 -0.29 -9.63 -7.65
C LYS A 77 -1.22 -10.52 -8.49
N GLU A 78 -0.69 -11.62 -8.99
CA GLU A 78 -1.42 -12.57 -9.85
C GLU A 78 -2.09 -13.68 -9.02
N ASP A 79 -1.74 -13.76 -7.73
CA ASP A 79 -2.28 -14.70 -6.77
C ASP A 79 -2.21 -14.07 -5.37
N CYS A 80 -3.24 -13.31 -5.02
CA CYS A 80 -3.33 -12.49 -3.81
C CYS A 80 -4.53 -12.92 -2.97
N TRP A 81 -4.29 -13.59 -1.85
CA TRP A 81 -5.34 -13.87 -0.88
C TRP A 81 -5.18 -13.00 0.36
N ILE A 82 -6.30 -12.67 0.98
CA ILE A 82 -6.33 -11.96 2.26
C ILE A 82 -7.32 -12.65 3.19
N ALA A 83 -7.03 -12.61 4.50
CA ALA A 83 -8.02 -12.97 5.51
C ALA A 83 -8.62 -11.71 6.14
N VAL A 84 -9.95 -11.66 6.22
CA VAL A 84 -10.72 -10.58 6.86
C VAL A 84 -11.83 -11.21 7.68
N ARG A 85 -11.92 -10.85 8.97
CA ARG A 85 -12.91 -11.36 9.94
C ARG A 85 -13.01 -12.90 9.94
N GLY A 86 -11.87 -13.59 9.86
CA GLY A 86 -11.81 -15.06 9.86
C GLY A 86 -12.25 -15.74 8.56
N LYS A 87 -12.42 -14.98 7.47
CA LYS A 87 -12.75 -15.49 6.13
C LYS A 87 -11.63 -15.16 5.16
N VAL A 88 -11.32 -16.10 4.27
CA VAL A 88 -10.29 -15.96 3.24
C VAL A 88 -10.93 -15.64 1.90
N TYR A 89 -10.40 -14.62 1.24
CA TYR A 89 -10.85 -14.16 -0.07
C TYR A 89 -9.68 -14.10 -1.04
N ASN A 90 -9.90 -14.60 -2.26
CA ASN A 90 -8.99 -14.38 -3.38
C ASN A 90 -9.31 -13.04 -4.03
N VAL A 91 -8.53 -12.03 -3.69
CA VAL A 91 -8.76 -10.63 -4.13
C VAL A 91 -7.98 -10.28 -5.38
N THR A 92 -7.34 -11.24 -6.05
CA THR A 92 -6.56 -11.06 -7.27
C THR A 92 -7.34 -10.27 -8.34
N THR A 93 -8.57 -10.69 -8.60
CA THR A 93 -9.48 -10.06 -9.57
C THR A 93 -9.96 -8.69 -9.09
N TYR A 94 -10.06 -8.48 -7.78
CA TYR A 94 -10.51 -7.23 -7.16
C TYR A 94 -9.43 -6.15 -7.08
N LEU A 95 -8.14 -6.51 -7.08
CA LEU A 95 -7.01 -5.58 -6.96
C LEU A 95 -7.12 -4.29 -7.80
N PRO A 96 -7.47 -4.34 -9.10
CA PRO A 96 -7.56 -3.13 -9.91
C PRO A 96 -8.84 -2.31 -9.64
N TYR A 97 -9.88 -2.93 -9.09
CA TYR A 97 -11.17 -2.29 -8.77
C TYR A 97 -11.18 -1.61 -7.39
N HIS A 98 -10.20 -1.92 -6.54
CA HIS A 98 -10.09 -1.30 -5.22
C HIS A 98 -9.91 0.24 -5.32
N PRO A 99 -10.81 1.06 -4.73
CA PRO A 99 -10.79 2.52 -4.87
C PRO A 99 -9.48 3.18 -4.41
N ASP A 100 -8.88 2.63 -3.36
CA ASP A 100 -7.63 3.08 -2.75
C ASP A 100 -6.38 2.52 -3.47
N GLY A 101 -6.60 1.70 -4.51
CA GLY A 101 -5.62 1.08 -5.38
C GLY A 101 -5.06 -0.25 -4.85
N ALA A 102 -4.65 -1.11 -5.79
CA ALA A 102 -4.10 -2.46 -5.52
C ALA A 102 -2.96 -2.47 -4.49
N LYS A 103 -2.10 -1.44 -4.49
CA LYS A 103 -0.90 -1.38 -3.63
C LYS A 103 -1.22 -1.43 -2.12
N LYS A 104 -2.44 -1.03 -1.71
CA LYS A 104 -2.85 -1.06 -0.30
C LYS A 104 -3.16 -2.49 0.15
N ILE A 105 -3.86 -3.23 -0.70
CA ILE A 105 -4.19 -4.65 -0.49
C ILE A 105 -2.92 -5.49 -0.52
N LEU A 106 -2.05 -5.30 -1.53
CA LEU A 106 -0.82 -6.08 -1.71
C LEU A 106 0.14 -6.02 -0.51
N LYS A 107 0.11 -4.95 0.29
CA LYS A 107 0.91 -4.86 1.53
C LYS A 107 0.47 -5.83 2.61
N HIS A 108 -0.77 -6.31 2.51
CA HIS A 108 -1.41 -7.21 3.46
C HIS A 108 -1.85 -8.51 2.75
N ALA A 109 -1.23 -8.82 1.60
CA ALA A 109 -1.40 -10.11 0.96
C ALA A 109 -0.88 -11.23 1.87
N ALA A 110 -1.49 -12.41 1.78
CA ALA A 110 -1.09 -13.61 2.51
C ALA A 110 -1.15 -13.51 4.05
N ILE A 111 -1.86 -12.51 4.60
CA ILE A 111 -2.02 -12.32 6.04
C ILE A 111 -3.47 -12.02 6.43
N ASP A 112 -3.74 -12.08 7.73
CA ASP A 112 -4.95 -11.51 8.32
C ASP A 112 -4.87 -9.98 8.33
N ALA A 113 -5.67 -9.36 7.46
CA ALA A 113 -5.76 -7.93 7.27
C ALA A 113 -6.93 -7.31 8.07
N THR A 114 -7.62 -8.07 8.93
CA THR A 114 -8.81 -7.62 9.67
C THR A 114 -8.56 -6.32 10.43
N GLY A 115 -7.43 -6.23 11.14
CA GLY A 115 -7.10 -5.04 11.93
C GLY A 115 -6.88 -3.78 11.09
N GLN A 116 -6.44 -3.91 9.84
CA GLN A 116 -6.28 -2.78 8.91
C GLN A 116 -7.56 -2.49 8.15
N TYR A 117 -8.32 -3.54 7.81
CA TYR A 117 -9.63 -3.42 7.21
C TYR A 117 -10.58 -2.63 8.13
N MET A 118 -10.71 -3.02 9.40
CA MET A 118 -11.57 -2.32 10.37
C MET A 118 -11.18 -0.85 10.62
N LYS A 119 -9.93 -0.46 10.36
CA LYS A 119 -9.52 0.95 10.52
C LYS A 119 -9.96 1.83 9.36
N ALA A 120 -10.09 1.27 8.16
CA ALA A 120 -10.34 2.01 6.93
C ALA A 120 -11.75 1.78 6.37
N HIS A 121 -12.33 0.60 6.61
CA HIS A 121 -13.51 0.08 5.93
C HIS A 121 -14.50 -0.62 6.88
N ASP A 122 -14.55 -0.24 8.16
CA ASP A 122 -15.49 -0.89 9.12
C ASP A 122 -16.95 -0.82 8.70
N TYR A 123 -17.31 0.21 7.93
CA TYR A 123 -18.63 0.46 7.37
C TYR A 123 -18.93 -0.33 6.09
N VAL A 124 -17.96 -1.04 5.54
CA VAL A 124 -18.10 -1.84 4.32
C VAL A 124 -18.38 -3.28 4.71
N ASN A 125 -19.34 -3.90 4.02
CA ASN A 125 -19.59 -5.33 4.14
C ASN A 125 -18.73 -6.08 3.12
N GLU A 126 -17.60 -6.62 3.56
CA GLU A 126 -16.70 -7.44 2.77
C GLU A 126 -17.36 -8.71 2.25
N GLU A 127 -18.34 -9.26 2.97
CA GLU A 127 -18.97 -10.53 2.59
C GLU A 127 -19.79 -10.38 1.33
N GLU A 128 -20.55 -9.30 1.22
CA GLU A 128 -21.34 -8.99 0.02
C GLU A 128 -20.44 -8.56 -1.13
N MET A 129 -19.47 -7.67 -0.85
CA MET A 129 -18.60 -7.11 -1.88
C MET A 129 -17.64 -8.15 -2.49
N LEU A 130 -17.18 -9.12 -1.69
CA LEU A 130 -16.25 -10.17 -2.10
C LEU A 130 -16.88 -11.56 -2.12
N LYS A 131 -18.21 -11.68 -2.21
CA LYS A 131 -18.92 -12.97 -2.15
C LYS A 131 -18.43 -13.96 -3.21
N THR A 132 -18.16 -13.47 -4.42
CA THR A 132 -17.66 -14.26 -5.55
C THR A 132 -16.20 -14.66 -5.41
N CYS A 133 -15.45 -13.96 -4.54
CA CYS A 133 -14.05 -14.20 -4.23
C CYS A 133 -13.83 -15.09 -3.00
N PHE A 134 -14.90 -15.57 -2.36
CA PHE A 134 -14.81 -16.33 -1.12
C PHE A 134 -14.16 -17.69 -1.34
N VAL A 135 -13.03 -17.93 -0.66
CA VAL A 135 -12.28 -19.19 -0.71
C VAL A 135 -12.71 -20.12 0.43
N GLY A 136 -12.98 -19.57 1.61
CA GLY A 136 -13.40 -20.35 2.76
C GLY A 136 -13.04 -19.73 4.11
N PRO A 137 -13.38 -20.40 5.22
CA PRO A 137 -13.02 -19.92 6.56
C PRO A 137 -11.51 -20.08 6.84
N LEU A 138 -10.94 -19.15 7.58
CA LEU A 138 -9.58 -19.27 8.09
C LEU A 138 -9.54 -20.31 9.22
N ALA A 139 -8.84 -21.42 8.99
CA ALA A 139 -8.54 -22.43 10.00
C ALA A 139 -7.34 -22.01 10.86
N GLU A 140 -7.35 -22.41 12.13
CA GLU A 140 -6.31 -22.04 13.10
C GLU A 140 -4.95 -22.69 12.83
#